data_AF-A0A2A5V3L7-F1
#
_entry.id   AF-A0A2A5V3L7-F1
#
_cell.length_a   1.000
_cell.length_b   1.000
_cell.length_c   1.000
_cell.angle_alpha   90.00
_cell.angle_beta   90.00
_cell.angle_gamma   90.00
#
_symmetry.space_group_name_H-M   'P 1'
#
loop_
_entity.id
_entity.type
_entity.pdbx_description
1 polymer ?
#
loop_
_entity_poly.entity_id
_entity_poly.type
_entity_poly.pdbx_seq_one_letter_code
_entity_poly.pdbx_strand_id
1 'polypeptide(L)'
;NPKMNNNPAIQLFGAGREQRIYAIPPYTEVTSLDFEDYPFDPSKAPHKCSICGSNDSFLDEIITDDDGNRSFICSDTNYCNQRMKDK
;
A
#
# COMPACT_ATOMS: atom_id res chain seq x y z
N ASN A 1 1.14 -6.79 -6.75
CA ASN A 1 1.22 -6.88 -5.26
C ASN A 1 2.60 -7.32 -4.77
N PRO A 2 3.62 -6.44 -4.81
CA PRO A 2 5.00 -6.87 -4.59
C PRO A 2 5.32 -7.34 -3.16
N LYS A 3 4.69 -6.74 -2.13
CA LYS A 3 5.00 -7.02 -0.72
C LYS A 3 4.61 -8.43 -0.24
N MET A 4 3.79 -9.16 -1.02
CA MET A 4 3.32 -10.49 -0.65
C MET A 4 4.27 -11.60 -1.12
N ASN A 5 5.04 -11.36 -2.19
CA ASN A 5 5.95 -12.34 -2.78
C ASN A 5 7.14 -12.61 -1.85
N ASN A 6 7.42 -13.87 -1.54
CA ASN A 6 8.52 -14.28 -0.68
C ASN A 6 8.56 -13.56 0.69
N ASN A 7 7.40 -13.17 1.22
CA ASN A 7 7.34 -12.47 2.50
C ASN A 7 7.73 -13.41 3.67
N PRO A 8 8.58 -12.99 4.61
CA PRO A 8 8.99 -13.82 5.75
C PRO A 8 7.88 -14.01 6.81
N ALA A 9 6.86 -13.15 6.83
CA ALA A 9 5.72 -13.27 7.73
C ALA A 9 4.65 -14.21 7.16
N ILE A 10 3.96 -14.93 8.05
CA ILE A 10 2.75 -15.66 7.67
C ILE A 10 1.61 -14.68 7.37
N GLN A 11 0.87 -14.90 6.29
CA GLN A 11 -0.28 -14.08 5.90
C GLN A 11 -1.55 -14.91 6.02
N LEU A 12 -2.53 -14.44 6.80
CA LEU A 12 -3.81 -15.11 7.05
C LEU A 12 -4.96 -14.22 6.54
N PHE A 13 -5.87 -14.79 5.76
CA PHE A 13 -7.01 -14.10 5.17
C PHE A 13 -8.31 -14.77 5.62
N GLY A 14 -9.20 -14.00 6.24
CA GLY A 14 -10.49 -14.48 6.72
C GLY A 14 -11.65 -13.72 6.08
N ALA A 15 -12.58 -14.45 5.47
CA ALA A 15 -13.84 -13.91 4.97
C ALA A 15 -14.99 -14.49 5.82
N GLY A 16 -15.29 -13.83 6.94
CA GLY A 16 -16.20 -14.35 7.97
C GLY A 16 -17.62 -14.64 7.46
N ARG A 17 -18.20 -13.70 6.70
CA ARG A 17 -19.53 -13.87 6.10
C ARG A 17 -19.60 -15.02 5.09
N GLU A 18 -18.50 -15.27 4.40
CA GLU A 18 -18.38 -16.33 3.38
C GLU A 18 -17.86 -17.65 3.95
N GLN A 19 -17.61 -17.71 5.27
CA GLN A 19 -17.08 -18.87 6.00
C GLN A 19 -15.80 -19.45 5.37
N ARG A 20 -14.87 -18.59 4.95
CA ARG A 20 -13.62 -19.00 4.28
C ARG A 20 -12.40 -18.47 5.00
N ILE A 21 -11.37 -19.31 5.09
CA ILE A 21 -10.03 -18.96 5.59
C ILE A 21 -9.00 -19.45 4.58
N TYR A 22 -8.03 -18.59 4.28
CA TYR A 22 -6.89 -18.87 3.42
C TYR A 22 -5.59 -18.40 4.08
N ALA A 23 -4.46 -18.97 3.67
CA ALA A 23 -3.16 -18.59 4.16
C ALA A 23 -2.12 -18.59 3.04
N ILE A 24 -1.12 -17.73 3.17
CA ILE A 24 0.11 -17.75 2.40
C ILE A 24 1.25 -17.98 3.40
N PRO A 25 1.90 -19.15 3.40
CA PRO A 25 3.05 -19.42 4.26
C PRO A 25 4.23 -18.46 4.00
N PRO A 26 5.15 -18.30 4.97
CA PRO A 26 6.40 -17.59 4.74
C PRO A 26 7.15 -18.08 3.50
N TYR A 27 7.78 -17.15 2.78
CA TYR A 27 8.60 -17.43 1.59
C TYR A 27 7.86 -18.16 0.46
N THR A 28 6.55 -17.99 0.37
CA THR A 28 5.76 -18.52 -0.75
C THR A 28 5.88 -17.59 -1.95
N GLU A 29 5.99 -18.17 -3.15
CA GLU A 29 5.92 -17.42 -4.39
C GLU A 29 4.50 -16.85 -4.57
N VAL A 30 4.41 -15.53 -4.77
CA VAL A 30 3.16 -14.82 -5.04
C VAL A 30 3.37 -13.91 -6.23
N THR A 31 2.78 -14.28 -7.36
CA THR A 31 2.88 -13.52 -8.60
C THR A 31 1.51 -12.93 -8.92
N SER A 32 1.48 -11.62 -9.23
CA SER A 32 0.25 -10.96 -9.67
C SER A 32 -0.01 -11.35 -11.12
N LEU A 33 -1.26 -11.62 -11.48
CA LEU A 33 -1.61 -11.93 -12.86
C LEU A 33 -1.37 -10.70 -13.74
N ASP A 34 -0.60 -10.87 -14.80
CA ASP A 34 -0.38 -9.91 -15.88
C ASP A 34 -0.14 -10.64 -17.20
N PHE A 35 0.16 -9.87 -18.26
CA PHE A 35 0.44 -10.39 -19.59
C PHE A 35 1.74 -9.76 -20.11
N GLU A 36 2.41 -10.42 -21.06
CA GLU A 36 3.67 -9.95 -21.64
C GLU A 36 3.54 -8.56 -22.29
N ASP A 37 2.39 -8.26 -22.88
CA ASP A 37 2.05 -7.00 -23.52
C ASP A 37 1.40 -5.97 -22.57
N TYR A 38 1.03 -6.39 -21.35
CA TYR A 38 0.40 -5.54 -20.35
C TYR A 38 0.88 -5.92 -18.93
N PRO A 39 2.09 -5.49 -18.54
CA PRO A 39 2.70 -5.86 -17.27
C PRO A 39 1.96 -5.23 -16.08
N PHE A 40 2.09 -5.86 -14.91
CA PHE A 40 1.49 -5.32 -13.68
C PHE A 40 2.16 -4.01 -13.24
N ASP A 41 1.40 -2.91 -13.20
CA ASP A 41 1.83 -1.63 -12.62
C ASP A 41 1.12 -1.35 -11.28
N PRO A 42 1.84 -1.34 -10.14
CA PRO A 42 1.29 -0.86 -8.88
C PRO A 42 1.18 0.67 -8.92
N SER A 43 0.08 1.16 -9.49
CA SER A 43 -0.20 2.59 -9.64
C SER A 43 0.06 3.38 -8.35
N LYS A 44 0.73 4.53 -8.50
CA LYS A 44 1.04 5.46 -7.41
C LYS A 44 0.48 6.85 -7.74
N ALA A 45 0.05 7.57 -6.72
CA ALA A 45 -0.31 8.97 -6.86
C ALA A 45 0.94 9.78 -7.28
N PRO A 46 0.83 10.72 -8.24
CA PRO A 46 1.96 11.55 -8.71
C PRO A 46 2.29 12.69 -7.73
N HIS A 47 2.30 12.39 -6.42
CA HIS A 47 2.49 13.35 -5.34
C HIS A 47 3.44 12.80 -4.27
N LYS A 48 3.94 13.70 -3.42
CA LYS A 48 4.63 13.35 -2.17
C LYS A 48 3.66 13.48 -1.01
N CYS A 49 3.88 12.70 0.03
CA CYS A 49 3.24 12.96 1.31
C CYS A 49 3.56 14.39 1.78
N SER A 50 2.54 15.20 2.03
CA SER A 50 2.68 16.60 2.47
C SER A 50 3.25 16.73 3.89
N ILE A 51 3.21 15.66 4.68
CA ILE A 51 3.74 15.62 6.05
C ILE A 51 5.22 15.21 6.02
N CYS A 52 5.51 13.97 5.61
CA CYS A 52 6.86 13.42 5.70
C CYS A 52 7.69 13.55 4.43
N GLY A 53 7.08 13.88 3.28
CA GLY A 53 7.77 14.02 2.00
C GLY A 53 8.02 12.71 1.24
N SER A 54 7.49 11.58 1.71
CA SER A 54 7.64 10.26 1.07
C SER A 54 7.06 10.21 -0.35
N ASN A 55 7.79 9.58 -1.27
CA ASN A 55 7.31 9.15 -2.61
C ASN A 55 6.98 7.64 -2.68
N ASP A 56 7.26 6.90 -1.60
CA ASP A 56 7.32 5.43 -1.65
C ASP A 56 6.05 4.77 -1.11
N SER A 57 5.30 5.52 -0.30
CA SER A 57 4.07 5.08 0.35
C SER A 57 2.86 5.25 -0.55
N PHE A 58 1.85 4.40 -0.36
CA PHE A 58 0.50 4.71 -0.83
C PHE A 58 -0.02 5.95 -0.10
N LEU A 59 -0.74 6.80 -0.83
CA LEU A 59 -1.21 8.08 -0.34
C LEU A 59 -2.74 8.10 -0.27
N ASP A 60 -3.26 8.64 0.83
CA ASP A 60 -4.64 9.05 0.95
C ASP A 60 -4.78 10.48 0.44
N GLU A 61 -5.84 10.73 -0.33
CA GLU A 61 -6.22 12.06 -0.80
C GLU A 61 -7.21 12.69 0.19
N ILE A 62 -6.87 13.87 0.71
CA ILE A 62 -7.65 14.62 1.68
C ILE A 62 -8.12 15.91 1.03
N ILE A 63 -9.44 16.12 0.98
CA ILE A 63 -10.04 17.40 0.57
C ILE A 63 -9.87 18.38 1.73
N THR A 64 -9.25 19.54 1.49
CA THR A 64 -8.88 20.48 2.56
C THR A 64 -9.82 21.66 2.69
N ASP A 65 -10.63 21.93 1.67
CA ASP A 65 -11.62 23.01 1.65
C ASP A 65 -12.70 22.79 0.57
N ASP A 66 -13.67 23.70 0.54
CA ASP A 66 -14.78 23.71 -0.42
C ASP A 66 -14.40 24.28 -1.79
N ASP A 67 -13.20 24.89 -1.91
CA ASP A 67 -12.66 25.43 -3.17
C ASP A 67 -11.91 24.36 -3.99
N GLY A 68 -11.87 23.12 -3.48
CA GLY A 68 -11.34 21.96 -4.17
C GLY A 68 -9.84 21.72 -3.98
N ASN A 69 -9.20 22.38 -3.01
CA ASN A 69 -7.82 22.08 -2.66
C ASN A 69 -7.70 20.69 -2.01
N ARG A 70 -6.55 20.06 -2.24
CA ARG A 70 -6.29 18.68 -1.84
C ARG A 70 -4.90 18.51 -1.27
N SER A 71 -4.77 17.60 -0.32
CA SER A 71 -3.50 17.19 0.27
C SER A 71 -3.35 15.68 0.15
N PHE A 72 -2.13 15.23 -0.11
CA PHE A 72 -1.81 13.80 -0.20
C PHE A 72 -0.95 13.43 1.00
N ILE A 73 -1.37 12.44 1.78
CA ILE A 73 -0.67 12.00 2.98
C ILE A 73 -0.43 10.50 2.95
N CYS A 74 0.60 10.01 3.64
CA CYS A 74 0.81 8.57 3.76
C CYS A 74 -0.43 7.89 4.36
N SER A 75 -0.92 6.85 3.69
CA SER A 75 -1.98 5.99 4.23
C SER A 75 -1.51 5.23 5.48
N ASP A 76 -0.24 4.78 5.47
CA ASP A 76 0.42 4.24 6.67
C ASP A 76 0.95 5.38 7.55
N THR A 77 0.16 5.73 8.57
CA THR A 77 0.48 6.79 9.53
C THR A 77 1.65 6.42 10.44
N ASN A 78 1.87 5.14 10.74
CA ASN A 78 3.02 4.70 11.55
C ASN A 78 4.32 4.90 10.77
N TYR A 79 4.36 4.46 9.51
CA TYR A 79 5.48 4.72 8.60
C TYR A 79 5.74 6.23 8.45
N CYS A 80 4.69 7.03 8.29
CA CYS A 80 4.79 8.49 8.19
C CYS A 80 5.45 9.10 9.43
N ASN A 81 4.99 8.70 10.62
CA ASN A 81 5.50 9.19 11.90
C ASN A 81 6.97 8.79 12.13
N GLN A 82 7.37 7.58 11.75
CA GLN A 82 8.76 7.15 11.85
C GLN A 82 9.68 8.05 11.01
N ARG A 83 9.31 8.31 9.75
CA ARG A 83 10.08 9.20 8.87
C ARG A 83 10.18 10.64 9.37
N MET A 84 9.21 11.11 10.15
CA MET A 84 9.26 12.43 10.75
C MET A 84 10.21 12.50 11.95
N LYS A 85 10.46 11.38 12.64
CA LYS A 85 11.44 11.29 13.74
C LYS A 85 12.88 11.20 13.24
N ASP A 86 13.07 10.64 12.05
CA ASP A 86 14.38 10.46 11.43
C ASP A 86 14.88 11.72 10.68
N LYS A 87 14.10 12.82 10.70
CA LYS A 87 14.47 14.15 10.19
C LYS A 87 15.07 15.02 11.29
#